data_AF-A0A1G7B9C4-F1
#
_entry.id   AF-A0A1G7B9C4-F1
#
_cell.length_a   1.000
_cell.length_b   1.000
_cell.length_c   1.000
_cell.angle_alpha   90.00
_cell.angle_beta   90.00
_cell.angle_gamma   90.00
#
_symmetry.space_group_name_H-M   'P 1'
#
loop_
_entity.id
_entity.type
_entity.pdbx_description
1 polymer ?
#
loop_
_entity_poly.entity_id
_entity_poly.type
_entity_poly.pdbx_seq_one_letter_code
_entity_poly.pdbx_strand_id
1 'polypeptide(L)' 'PQSRDYICANCDEGYRSFDPACRRCHVPPCPDCGRCACPSRVTERHCPGCFMLHPLSMFPAGSDRCLNCD' A
#
# COMPACT_ATOMS: atom_id res chain seq x y z
N PRO A 1 22.40 11.59 4.90
CA PRO A 1 21.02 11.08 5.05
C PRO A 1 20.19 11.41 3.79
N GLN A 2 19.51 10.43 3.20
CA GLN A 2 18.69 10.64 2.00
C GLN A 2 17.23 10.78 2.40
N SER A 3 16.63 11.93 2.11
CA SER A 3 15.20 12.16 2.29
C SER A 3 14.41 11.49 1.17
N ARG A 4 13.35 10.78 1.55
CA ARG A 4 12.38 10.14 0.65
C ARG A 4 11.07 10.93 0.63
N ASP A 5 10.42 10.90 -0.52
CA ASP A 5 9.11 11.50 -0.75
C ASP A 5 8.01 10.46 -0.51
N TYR A 6 6.92 10.89 0.13
CA TYR A 6 5.78 10.08 0.54
C TYR A 6 4.48 10.82 0.22
N ILE A 7 3.38 10.09 0.04
CA ILE A 7 2.04 10.66 -0.17
C ILE A 7 1.14 10.19 0.96
N CYS A 8 0.49 11.10 1.68
CA CYS A 8 -0.39 10.72 2.78
C CYS A 8 -1.74 10.20 2.26
N ALA A 9 -2.08 8.95 2.54
CA ALA A 9 -3.37 8.35 2.15
C ALA A 9 -4.62 8.97 2.83
N ASN A 10 -4.45 9.96 3.71
CA ASN A 10 -5.56 10.63 4.41
C ASN A 10 -5.84 12.03 3.86
N CYS A 11 -4.80 12.73 3.42
CA CYS A 11 -4.89 14.12 2.96
C CYS A 11 -4.36 14.30 1.53
N ASP A 12 -3.90 13.21 0.91
CA ASP A 12 -3.33 13.13 -0.45
C ASP A 12 -2.17 14.10 -0.73
N GLU A 13 -1.64 14.73 0.33
CA GLU A 13 -0.50 15.63 0.29
C GLU A 13 0.82 14.87 0.22
N GLY A 14 1.72 15.36 -0.64
CA GLY A 14 3.09 14.91 -0.76
C GLY A 14 3.96 15.53 0.33
N TYR A 15 4.73 14.71 1.03
CA TYR A 15 5.65 15.18 2.07
C TYR A 15 6.98 14.45 1.99
N ARG A 16 8.03 15.12 2.46
CA ARG A 16 9.40 14.61 2.41
C ARG A 16 9.94 14.41 3.81
N SER A 17 10.60 13.29 4.04
CA SER A 17 11.11 12.97 5.38
C SER A 17 12.39 12.13 5.34
N PHE A 18 13.16 12.24 6.43
CA PHE A 18 14.52 11.71 6.55
C PHE A 18 14.58 10.37 7.30
N ASP A 19 13.59 10.08 8.16
CA ASP A 19 13.62 8.92 9.07
C ASP A 19 12.31 8.11 9.07
N PRO A 20 12.37 6.78 9.26
CA PRO A 20 11.21 5.93 9.41
C PRO A 20 10.64 6.06 10.84
N ALA A 21 9.44 6.63 10.99
CA ALA A 21 8.83 6.81 12.32
C ALA A 21 7.73 5.79 12.69
N CYS A 22 7.07 5.13 11.72
CA CYS A 22 6.05 4.12 12.04
C CYS A 22 6.61 2.70 12.03
N ARG A 23 6.46 1.96 13.14
CA ARG A 23 6.96 0.57 13.25
C ARG A 23 6.34 -0.42 12.27
N ARG A 24 5.13 -0.14 11.77
CA ARG A 24 4.37 -1.08 10.93
C ARG A 24 4.77 -1.02 9.45
N CYS A 25 5.02 0.18 8.93
CA CYS A 25 5.28 0.40 7.51
C CYS A 25 6.62 1.11 7.26
N HIS A 26 7.36 1.46 8.31
CA HIS A 26 8.63 2.21 8.24
C HIS A 26 8.52 3.52 7.46
N VAL A 27 7.31 4.10 7.44
CA VAL A 27 7.01 5.40 6.82
C VAL A 27 6.83 6.42 7.94
N PRO A 28 7.37 7.64 7.82
CA PRO A 28 7.15 8.71 8.79
C PRO A 28 5.68 9.17 8.82
N PRO A 29 5.16 9.64 9.97
CA PRO A 29 3.83 10.23 10.03
C PRO A 29 3.80 11.51 9.18
N CYS A 30 2.65 11.75 8.55
CA CYS A 30 2.39 13.00 7.84
C CYS A 30 2.42 14.17 8.84
N PRO A 31 3.16 15.26 8.57
CA PRO A 31 3.27 16.41 9.47
C PRO A 31 1.93 17.13 9.68
N ASP A 32 1.08 17.19 8.66
CA ASP A 32 -0.24 17.82 8.74
C ASP A 32 -1.27 16.95 9.48
N CYS A 33 -1.29 15.66 9.15
CA CYS A 33 -2.37 14.75 9.53
C CYS A 33 -2.02 13.89 10.76
N GLY A 34 -0.74 13.84 11.16
CA GLY A 34 -0.23 13.02 12.26
C GLY A 34 -0.31 11.50 12.03
N ARG A 35 -0.82 11.07 10.87
CA ARG A 35 -1.06 9.66 10.53
C ARG A 35 0.06 9.12 9.65
N CYS A 36 0.43 7.86 9.89
CA CYS A 36 1.33 7.13 9.01
C CYS A 36 0.67 6.93 7.64
N ALA A 37 1.36 7.32 6.57
CA ALA A 37 0.98 6.99 5.20
C ALA A 37 1.32 5.53 4.87
N CYS A 38 0.95 4.59 5.75
CA CYS A 38 1.10 3.19 5.41
C CYS A 38 0.27 2.93 4.14
N PRO A 39 0.85 2.36 3.08
CA PRO A 39 0.06 2.01 1.90
C PRO A 39 -1.14 1.20 2.37
N SER A 40 -2.32 1.53 1.87
CA SER A 40 -3.51 0.72 2.07
C SER A 40 -3.11 -0.72 1.75
N ARG A 41 -3.41 -1.66 2.65
CA ARG A 41 -3.24 -3.09 2.34
C ARG A 41 -3.96 -3.28 1.02
N VAL A 42 -3.22 -3.56 -0.04
CA VAL A 42 -3.74 -3.76 -1.39
C VAL A 42 -4.85 -4.80 -1.25
N THR A 43 -6.11 -4.36 -1.21
CA THR A 43 -7.25 -5.25 -0.97
C THR A 43 -7.56 -6.07 -2.21
N GLU A 44 -7.06 -5.61 -3.36
CA GLU A 44 -7.35 -6.13 -4.68
C GLU A 44 -6.04 -6.30 -5.46
N ARG A 45 -5.86 -7.48 -6.05
CA ARG A 45 -4.70 -7.83 -6.87
C ARG A 45 -5.16 -8.15 -8.28
N HIS A 46 -4.39 -7.73 -9.28
CA HIS A 46 -4.63 -8.06 -10.68
C HIS A 46 -4.36 -9.55 -10.90
N CYS A 47 -5.37 -10.30 -11.36
CA CYS A 47 -5.19 -11.70 -11.70
C CYS A 47 -4.56 -11.82 -13.10
N PRO A 48 -3.38 -12.46 -13.24
CA PRO A 48 -2.71 -12.65 -14.53
C PRO A 48 -3.45 -13.62 -15.45
N GLY A 49 -4.36 -14.44 -14.93
CA GLY A 49 -5.16 -15.37 -15.74
C GLY A 49 -6.22 -14.67 -16.59
N CYS A 50 -6.87 -13.64 -16.02
CA CYS A 50 -8.05 -13.00 -16.61
C CYS A 50 -7.92 -11.49 -16.77
N PHE A 51 -6.76 -10.96 -16.39
CA PHE A 51 -6.44 -9.55 -16.47
C PHE A 51 -7.49 -8.65 -15.80
N MET A 52 -8.15 -9.13 -14.73
CA MET A 52 -9.06 -8.35 -13.89
C MET A 52 -8.54 -8.16 -12.46
N LEU A 53 -8.95 -7.07 -11.81
CA LEU A 53 -8.71 -6.85 -10.38
C LEU A 53 -9.65 -7.74 -9.56
N HIS A 54 -9.08 -8.56 -8.68
CA HIS A 54 -9.85 -9.39 -7.76
C HIS A 54 -9.44 -9.11 -6.31
N PRO A 55 -10.37 -9.24 -5.35
CA PRO A 55 -10.03 -9.18 -3.94
C PRO A 55 -8.97 -10.21 -3.56
N LEU A 56 -8.07 -9.90 -2.61
CA LEU A 56 -7.06 -10.84 -2.10
C LEU A 56 -7.65 -12.16 -1.59
N SER A 57 -8.91 -12.19 -1.16
CA SER A 57 -9.61 -13.41 -0.76
C SER A 57 -9.79 -14.42 -1.91
N MET A 58 -9.69 -13.98 -3.17
CA MET A 58 -9.72 -14.84 -4.35
C MET A 58 -8.33 -15.37 -4.74
N PHE A 59 -7.27 -15.00 -4.01
CA PHE A 59 -5.92 -15.48 -4.21
C PHE A 59 -5.53 -16.46 -3.09
N PRO A 60 -5.19 -17.72 -3.41
CA PRO A 60 -4.67 -18.66 -2.44
C PRO A 60 -3.38 -18.14 -1.80
N ALA A 61 -3.15 -18.49 -0.53
CA ALA A 61 -1.93 -18.08 0.18
C ALA A 61 -0.67 -18.55 -0.57
N GLY A 62 0.15 -17.59 -1.02
CA GLY A 62 1.38 -17.87 -1.77
C GLY A 62 1.20 -18.14 -3.26
N SER A 63 0.02 -17.84 -3.83
CA SER A 63 -0.22 -18.01 -5.26
C SER A 63 -0.68 -16.70 -5.92
N ASP A 64 -0.15 -16.44 -7.12
CA ASP A 64 -0.55 -15.31 -7.95
C ASP A 64 -1.72 -15.67 -8.89
N ARG A 65 -2.28 -16.88 -8.78
CA ARG A 65 -3.42 -17.35 -9.58
C ARG A 65 -4.71 -17.09 -8.81
N CYS A 66 -5.67 -16.41 -9.44
CA CYS A 66 -7.02 -16.27 -8.87
C CYS A 66 -7.81 -17.56 -9.00
N LEU A 67 -8.73 -17.79 -8.05
CA LEU A 67 -9.55 -19.00 -7.97
C LEU A 67 -10.70 -19.05 -8.98
N ASN A 68 -11.14 -17.90 -9.50
CA ASN A 68 -12.19 -17.88 -10.50
C ASN A 68 -12.02 -16.72 -11.49
N CYS A 69 -12.37 -17.03 -12.73
CA CYS A 69 -12.18 -16.25 -13.94
C CYS A 69 -13.47 -16.42 -14.74
N ASP A 70 -14.52 -15.74 -14.30
CA ASP A 70 -15.82 -15.73 -14.98
C ASP A 70 -15.90 -14.53 -15.91
#